data_AF-A0A2Z2N901-F1
#
_entry.id   AF-A0A2Z2N901-F1
#
_cell.length_a   1.000
_cell.length_b   1.000
_cell.length_c   1.000
_cell.angle_alpha   90.00
_cell.angle_beta   90.00
_cell.angle_gamma   90.00
#
_symmetry.space_group_name_H-M   'P 1'
#
loop_
_entity.id
_entity.type
_entity.pdbx_description
1 polymer ?
#
loop_
_entity_poly.entity_id
_entity_poly.type
_entity_poly.pdbx_seq_one_letter_code
_entity_poly.pdbx_strand_id
1 'polypeptide(L)'
;MKHKGFAVGESVNELTDENVARFLARVSNTVLTKFPEYLEEKIDVKGLLTLIPSGSLEEKLKFLRSPGTSRKIGNYVREDDKKLKKLLVEVAKAVLTREALKDELPVEFPGGRIEELKTKPRYREEHVNFTAKYGRWIVVKRLIIDEKTPMLDIARLLASINETAVNKIQEFVRIDMSGIEEHFSEFKKVRKGEDIAKLVEKFREFKGSDLEVRYAVNVMLSKLNLTIDPPAKNLEKYLEKAG
;
A
#
# COMPACT_ATOMS: atom_id res chain seq x y z
N MET A 1 9.94 11.03 8.92
CA MET A 1 9.47 10.16 10.02
C MET A 1 10.63 9.96 10.98
N LYS A 2 10.36 9.94 12.28
CA LYS A 2 11.31 9.60 13.33
C LYS A 2 10.61 8.74 14.37
N HIS A 3 10.98 7.48 14.54
CA HIS A 3 10.41 6.57 15.55
C HIS A 3 11.31 5.35 15.76
N LYS A 4 11.60 4.97 17.01
CA LYS A 4 12.38 3.77 17.41
C LYS A 4 13.67 3.56 16.62
N GLY A 5 14.49 4.61 16.52
CA GLY A 5 15.77 4.58 15.80
C GLY A 5 15.68 4.67 14.27
N PHE A 6 14.48 4.55 13.69
CA PHE A 6 14.26 4.83 12.27
C PHE A 6 14.02 6.32 12.06
N ALA A 7 14.85 6.96 11.24
CA ALA A 7 14.70 8.38 10.90
C ALA A 7 14.99 8.64 9.42
N VAL A 8 14.01 9.23 8.73
CA VAL A 8 14.08 9.58 7.30
C VAL A 8 13.38 10.90 7.04
N GLY A 9 13.84 11.67 6.07
CA GLY A 9 13.30 12.99 5.77
C GLY A 9 13.73 13.47 4.40
N GLU A 10 12.78 13.95 3.60
CA GLU A 10 13.02 14.49 2.27
C GLU A 10 12.05 15.66 2.03
N SER A 11 12.48 16.64 1.25
CA SER A 11 11.64 17.74 0.76
C SER A 11 11.89 17.94 -0.73
N VAL A 12 10.92 18.53 -1.41
CA VAL A 12 11.05 18.93 -2.81
C VAL A 12 11.63 20.35 -2.85
N ASN A 13 12.79 20.51 -3.47
CA ASN A 13 13.44 21.82 -3.61
C ASN A 13 12.86 22.62 -4.79
N GLU A 14 12.72 21.97 -5.94
CA GLU A 14 12.14 22.57 -7.15
C GLU A 14 10.74 22.00 -7.38
N LEU A 15 9.73 22.85 -7.23
CA LEU A 15 8.32 22.47 -7.26
C LEU A 15 7.80 22.39 -8.70
N THR A 16 8.15 21.31 -9.39
CA THR A 16 7.53 20.89 -10.65
C THR A 16 6.63 19.69 -10.43
N ASP A 17 5.64 19.48 -11.31
CA ASP A 17 4.72 18.34 -11.21
C ASP A 17 5.47 16.99 -11.21
N GLU A 18 6.53 16.88 -12.04
CA GLU A 18 7.37 15.70 -12.10
C GLU A 18 8.16 15.46 -10.81
N ASN A 19 8.79 16.50 -10.26
CA ASN A 19 9.55 16.39 -9.01
C ASN A 19 8.63 16.06 -7.82
N VAL A 20 7.43 16.64 -7.78
CA VAL A 20 6.41 16.31 -6.78
C VAL A 20 5.95 14.86 -6.93
N ALA A 21 5.67 14.38 -8.15
CA ALA A 21 5.29 12.99 -8.38
C ALA A 21 6.40 12.02 -7.97
N ARG A 22 7.67 12.30 -8.31
CA ARG A 22 8.83 11.48 -7.90
C ARG A 22 8.99 11.44 -6.39
N PHE A 23 8.80 12.57 -5.71
CA PHE A 23 8.81 12.62 -4.24
C PHE A 23 7.67 11.78 -3.64
N LEU A 24 6.45 11.90 -4.17
CA LEU A 24 5.30 11.12 -3.70
C LEU A 24 5.47 9.62 -3.93
N ALA A 25 6.06 9.21 -5.06
CA ALA A 25 6.43 7.83 -5.35
C ALA A 25 7.35 7.26 -4.26
N ARG A 26 8.41 8.01 -3.92
CA ARG A 26 9.35 7.65 -2.85
C ARG A 26 8.70 7.61 -1.48
N VAL A 27 7.79 8.55 -1.19
CA VAL A 27 6.99 8.55 0.05
C VAL A 27 6.15 7.28 0.13
N SER A 28 5.40 6.92 -0.92
CA SER A 28 4.59 5.70 -1.01
C SER A 28 5.43 4.45 -0.71
N ASN A 29 6.55 4.28 -1.40
CA ASN A 29 7.45 3.13 -1.19
C ASN A 29 7.96 3.06 0.26
N THR A 30 8.34 4.21 0.83
CA THR A 30 8.90 4.30 2.18
C THR A 30 7.86 3.93 3.24
N VAL A 31 6.66 4.52 3.17
CA VAL A 31 5.63 4.26 4.18
C VAL A 31 5.12 2.83 4.12
N LEU A 32 5.01 2.24 2.93
CA LEU A 32 4.56 0.86 2.77
C LEU A 32 5.61 -0.17 3.18
N THR A 33 6.90 0.15 3.06
CA THR A 33 7.98 -0.69 3.59
C THR A 33 7.91 -0.78 5.12
N LYS A 34 7.58 0.34 5.77
CA LYS A 34 7.52 0.43 7.23
C LYS A 34 6.19 -0.03 7.82
N PHE A 35 5.11 0.07 7.07
CA PHE A 35 3.74 -0.22 7.51
C PHE A 35 3.56 -1.55 8.27
N PRO A 36 4.12 -2.70 7.83
CA PRO A 36 3.89 -3.98 8.51
C PRO A 36 4.39 -3.99 9.96
N GLU A 37 5.48 -3.30 10.29
CA GLU A 37 6.04 -3.23 11.64
C GLU A 37 5.03 -2.67 12.67
N TYR A 38 4.11 -1.82 12.20
CA TYR A 38 3.10 -1.15 13.02
C TYR A 38 1.81 -1.94 13.19
N LEU A 39 1.69 -3.12 12.56
CA LEU A 39 0.54 -4.01 12.70
C LEU A 39 0.73 -5.08 13.78
N GLU A 40 1.96 -5.28 14.25
CA GLU A 40 2.39 -6.42 15.09
C GLU A 40 1.61 -6.57 16.40
N GLU A 41 0.91 -5.54 16.87
CA GLU A 41 0.02 -5.64 18.03
C GLU A 41 -1.19 -6.56 17.74
N LYS A 42 -1.79 -6.42 16.56
CA LYS A 42 -3.04 -7.09 16.18
C LYS A 42 -2.86 -8.17 15.12
N ILE A 43 -1.72 -8.21 14.43
CA ILE A 43 -1.45 -9.13 13.35
C ILE A 43 -0.05 -9.70 13.55
N ASP A 44 0.09 -11.03 13.68
CA ASP A 44 1.40 -11.69 13.63
C ASP A 44 1.94 -11.61 12.20
N VAL A 45 2.73 -10.57 11.91
CA VAL A 45 3.21 -10.30 10.55
C VAL A 45 4.25 -11.33 10.13
N LYS A 46 5.14 -11.75 11.03
CA LYS A 46 6.12 -12.79 10.74
C LYS A 46 5.44 -14.10 10.35
N GLY A 47 4.45 -14.54 11.13
CA GLY A 47 3.63 -15.71 10.82
C GLY A 47 2.86 -15.54 9.50
N LEU A 48 2.26 -14.37 9.28
CA LEU A 48 1.55 -14.05 8.03
C LEU A 48 2.44 -14.22 6.79
N LEU A 49 3.68 -13.75 6.84
CA LEU A 49 4.61 -13.82 5.70
C LEU A 49 5.09 -15.25 5.38
N THR A 50 4.91 -16.21 6.29
CA THR A 50 5.11 -17.63 5.96
C THR A 50 4.08 -18.17 4.96
N LEU A 51 2.96 -17.45 4.74
CA LEU A 51 1.95 -17.82 3.76
C LEU A 51 2.28 -17.39 2.33
N ILE A 52 3.43 -16.75 2.07
CA ILE A 52 3.80 -16.33 0.72
C ILE A 52 3.83 -17.57 -0.19
N PRO A 53 2.99 -17.62 -1.24
CA PRO A 53 2.96 -18.77 -2.15
C PRO A 53 4.21 -18.82 -3.03
N SER A 54 4.72 -20.02 -3.27
CA SER A 54 5.68 -20.31 -4.34
C SER A 54 4.96 -20.54 -5.68
N GLY A 55 5.73 -20.62 -6.77
CA GLY A 55 5.21 -20.93 -8.09
C GLY A 55 5.08 -19.72 -9.01
N SER A 56 4.36 -19.88 -10.12
CA SER A 56 4.19 -18.83 -11.11
C SER A 56 3.32 -17.68 -10.59
N LEU A 57 3.36 -16.51 -11.26
CA LEU A 57 2.51 -15.37 -10.92
C LEU A 57 1.02 -15.76 -10.87
N GLU A 58 0.54 -16.56 -11.82
CA GLU A 58 -0.83 -17.04 -11.90
C GLU A 58 -1.19 -17.92 -10.69
N GLU A 59 -0.28 -18.81 -10.28
CA GLU A 59 -0.45 -19.66 -9.09
C GLU A 59 -0.49 -18.83 -7.81
N LYS A 60 0.41 -17.85 -7.68
CA LYS A 60 0.44 -16.89 -6.56
C LYS A 60 -0.87 -16.11 -6.49
N LEU A 61 -1.35 -15.55 -7.60
CA LEU A 61 -2.62 -14.80 -7.66
C LEU A 61 -3.81 -15.69 -7.31
N LYS A 62 -3.86 -16.92 -7.84
CA LYS A 62 -4.90 -17.92 -7.53
C LYS A 62 -4.93 -18.22 -6.03
N PHE A 63 -3.77 -18.42 -5.41
CA PHE A 63 -3.65 -18.63 -3.98
C PHE A 63 -4.14 -17.40 -3.20
N LEU A 64 -3.59 -16.22 -3.47
CA LEU A 64 -3.89 -14.98 -2.74
C LEU A 64 -5.38 -14.63 -2.77
N ARG A 65 -6.06 -14.82 -3.91
CA ARG A 65 -7.49 -14.52 -4.00
C ARG A 65 -8.40 -15.55 -3.33
N SER A 66 -7.90 -16.75 -3.04
CA SER A 66 -8.75 -17.85 -2.60
C SER A 66 -9.43 -17.56 -1.25
N PRO A 67 -10.68 -18.01 -1.03
CA PRO A 67 -11.32 -17.91 0.28
C PRO A 67 -10.54 -18.63 1.39
N GLY A 68 -9.85 -19.72 1.04
CA GLY A 68 -9.01 -20.48 1.97
C GLY A 68 -7.85 -19.64 2.51
N THR A 69 -7.24 -18.82 1.67
CA THR A 69 -6.16 -17.91 2.08
C THR A 69 -6.67 -16.85 3.06
N SER A 70 -7.84 -16.26 2.83
CA SER A 70 -8.44 -15.33 3.81
C SER A 70 -8.72 -15.99 5.17
N ARG A 71 -9.09 -17.28 5.20
CA ARG A 71 -9.22 -18.02 6.47
C ARG A 71 -7.86 -18.23 7.14
N LYS A 72 -6.84 -18.64 6.38
CA LYS A 72 -5.46 -18.80 6.90
C LYS A 72 -4.92 -17.50 7.47
N ILE A 73 -5.11 -16.37 6.78
CA ILE A 73 -4.74 -15.03 7.26
C ILE A 73 -5.42 -14.74 8.61
N GLY A 74 -6.69 -15.12 8.76
CA GLY A 74 -7.44 -14.93 10.01
C GLY A 74 -6.82 -15.60 11.24
N ASN A 75 -5.99 -16.64 11.07
CA ASN A 75 -5.28 -17.29 12.17
C ASN A 75 -4.14 -16.43 12.73
N TYR A 76 -3.64 -15.47 11.95
CA TYR A 76 -2.60 -14.54 12.35
C TYR A 76 -3.16 -13.20 12.89
N VAL A 77 -4.49 -13.04 12.88
CA VAL A 77 -5.16 -11.83 13.39
C VAL A 77 -5.66 -12.07 14.81
N ARG A 78 -5.16 -11.26 15.74
CA ARG A 78 -5.50 -11.25 17.17
C ARG A 78 -6.73 -10.37 17.42
N GLU A 79 -7.88 -10.87 16.98
CA GLU A 79 -9.18 -10.25 17.15
C GLU A 79 -10.27 -11.33 17.18
N ASP A 80 -11.19 -11.20 18.13
CA ASP A 80 -12.28 -12.14 18.37
C ASP A 80 -13.60 -11.64 17.77
N ASP A 81 -13.83 -10.32 17.75
CA ASP A 81 -15.00 -9.77 17.09
C ASP A 81 -14.92 -10.03 15.58
N LYS A 82 -15.89 -10.77 15.06
CA LYS A 82 -15.92 -11.21 13.67
C LYS A 82 -15.88 -10.04 12.67
N LYS A 83 -16.51 -8.91 12.99
CA LYS A 83 -16.58 -7.74 12.09
C LYS A 83 -15.26 -6.98 12.11
N LEU A 84 -14.65 -6.78 13.28
CA LEU A 84 -13.36 -6.14 13.44
C LEU A 84 -12.22 -7.00 12.86
N LYS A 85 -12.27 -8.31 13.11
CA LYS A 85 -11.33 -9.28 12.54
C LYS A 85 -11.34 -9.22 11.02
N LYS A 86 -12.52 -9.08 10.39
CA LYS A 86 -12.62 -8.94 8.93
C LYS A 86 -11.87 -7.71 8.41
N LEU A 87 -11.95 -6.57 9.09
CA LEU A 87 -11.24 -5.35 8.71
C LEU A 87 -9.72 -5.57 8.71
N LEU A 88 -9.21 -6.21 9.76
CA LEU A 88 -7.78 -6.54 9.91
C LEU A 88 -7.32 -7.62 8.93
N VAL A 89 -8.15 -8.63 8.63
CA VAL A 89 -7.84 -9.64 7.60
C VAL A 89 -7.67 -9.00 6.22
N GLU A 90 -8.49 -8.01 5.88
CA GLU A 90 -8.33 -7.27 4.61
C GLU A 90 -7.03 -6.47 4.57
N VAL A 91 -6.61 -5.86 5.69
CA VAL A 91 -5.31 -5.17 5.80
C VAL A 91 -4.14 -6.16 5.70
N ALA A 92 -4.19 -7.26 6.44
CA ALA A 92 -3.18 -8.33 6.39
C ALA A 92 -3.06 -8.92 4.98
N LYS A 93 -4.19 -9.08 4.28
CA LYS A 93 -4.20 -9.56 2.90
C LYS A 93 -3.48 -8.61 1.95
N ALA A 94 -3.61 -7.30 2.14
CA ALA A 94 -2.88 -6.31 1.35
C ALA A 94 -1.36 -6.42 1.56
N VAL A 95 -0.92 -6.60 2.82
CA VAL A 95 0.50 -6.83 3.16
C VAL A 95 1.01 -8.11 2.50
N LEU A 96 0.32 -9.23 2.67
CA LEU A 96 0.71 -10.50 2.07
C LEU A 96 0.76 -10.43 0.54
N THR A 97 -0.23 -9.76 -0.08
CA THR A 97 -0.28 -9.59 -1.54
C THR A 97 0.91 -8.77 -2.04
N ARG A 98 1.24 -7.67 -1.36
CA ARG A 98 2.40 -6.84 -1.71
C ARG A 98 3.70 -7.64 -1.63
N GLU A 99 3.94 -8.32 -0.52
CA GLU A 99 5.18 -9.06 -0.32
C GLU A 99 5.31 -10.28 -1.24
N ALA A 100 4.21 -10.96 -1.54
CA ALA A 100 4.23 -12.12 -2.43
C ALA A 100 4.48 -11.76 -3.91
N LEU A 101 4.18 -10.53 -4.31
CA LEU A 101 4.21 -10.10 -5.72
C LEU A 101 5.34 -9.10 -6.04
N LYS A 102 6.11 -8.64 -5.05
CA LYS A 102 7.11 -7.58 -5.23
C LYS A 102 8.24 -7.92 -6.21
N ASP A 103 8.55 -9.19 -6.37
CA ASP A 103 9.60 -9.67 -7.27
C ASP A 103 9.05 -10.06 -8.66
N GLU A 104 7.72 -10.04 -8.84
CA GLU A 104 7.01 -10.47 -10.07
C GLU A 104 6.32 -9.32 -10.79
N LEU A 105 5.96 -8.27 -10.05
CA LEU A 105 5.20 -7.12 -10.53
C LEU A 105 5.83 -5.82 -9.98
N PRO A 106 5.72 -4.70 -10.71
CA PRO A 106 6.14 -3.41 -10.20
C PRO A 106 5.15 -2.93 -9.12
N VAL A 107 5.31 -3.41 -7.88
CA VAL A 107 4.47 -3.03 -6.72
C VAL A 107 4.93 -1.74 -6.05
N GLU A 108 6.17 -1.34 -6.28
CA GLU A 108 6.73 -0.05 -5.90
C GLU A 108 6.66 0.91 -7.09
N PHE A 109 6.49 2.20 -6.79
CA PHE A 109 6.70 3.22 -7.81
C PHE A 109 8.19 3.34 -8.14
N PRO A 110 8.56 3.79 -9.36
CA PRO A 110 9.95 4.11 -9.68
C PRO A 110 10.52 5.19 -8.75
N GLY A 111 11.85 5.21 -8.60
CA GLY A 111 12.57 6.23 -7.81
C GLY A 111 12.98 5.79 -6.41
N GLY A 112 12.73 4.53 -6.02
CA GLY A 112 13.24 3.93 -4.79
C GLY A 112 12.59 4.47 -3.51
N ARG A 113 13.29 4.34 -2.37
CA ARG A 113 12.81 4.72 -1.04
C ARG A 113 13.60 5.92 -0.48
N ILE A 114 13.04 6.55 0.54
CA ILE A 114 13.74 7.56 1.34
C ILE A 114 14.49 6.79 2.44
N GLU A 115 15.81 6.73 2.33
CA GLU A 115 16.65 5.92 3.24
C GLU A 115 17.39 6.76 4.27
N GLU A 116 17.47 8.07 4.06
CA GLU A 116 18.26 8.98 4.89
C GLU A 116 17.49 10.25 5.28
N LEU A 117 18.07 11.00 6.21
CA LEU A 117 17.62 12.34 6.61
C LEU A 117 18.26 13.40 5.71
N LYS A 118 17.66 13.64 4.54
CA LYS A 118 18.02 14.77 3.66
C LYS A 118 17.56 16.12 4.22
N THR A 119 16.61 16.09 5.15
CA THR A 119 16.11 17.28 5.85
C THR A 119 16.08 17.04 7.35
N LYS A 120 16.28 18.13 8.11
CA LYS A 120 16.12 18.08 9.56
C LYS A 120 14.66 17.71 9.91
N PRO A 121 14.43 16.74 10.82
CA PRO A 121 13.08 16.43 11.27
C PRO A 121 12.33 17.67 11.77
N ARG A 122 11.04 17.77 11.44
CA ARG A 122 10.23 18.96 11.75
C ARG A 122 9.99 19.12 13.25
N TYR A 123 9.87 18.01 13.98
CA TYR A 123 9.65 17.94 15.42
C TYR A 123 10.82 17.23 16.11
N ARG A 124 11.04 17.53 17.40
CA ARG A 124 12.13 16.90 18.19
C ARG A 124 11.71 15.50 18.65
N GLU A 125 10.46 15.39 19.04
CA GLU A 125 9.73 14.21 19.45
C GLU A 125 9.67 13.17 18.31
N GLU A 126 9.36 11.92 18.65
CA GLU A 126 9.04 10.93 17.63
C GLU A 126 7.74 11.33 16.92
N HIS A 127 7.72 11.17 15.60
CA HIS A 127 6.61 11.63 14.78
C HIS A 127 6.58 11.00 13.39
N VAL A 128 5.36 10.96 12.85
CA VAL A 128 5.11 10.92 11.40
C VAL A 128 4.68 12.31 10.98
N ASN A 129 5.30 12.86 9.93
CA ASN A 129 4.91 14.15 9.37
C ASN A 129 4.97 14.08 7.84
N PHE A 130 3.83 14.31 7.21
CA PHE A 130 3.68 14.53 5.79
C PHE A 130 2.95 15.86 5.60
N THR A 131 3.59 16.84 4.99
CA THR A 131 2.98 18.16 4.78
C THR A 131 3.26 18.64 3.38
N ALA A 132 2.22 19.05 2.66
CA ALA A 132 2.31 19.61 1.33
C ALA A 132 1.51 20.91 1.30
N LYS A 133 2.03 21.97 0.66
CA LYS A 133 1.21 22.91 -0.10
C LYS A 133 1.91 23.25 -1.41
N TYR A 134 1.30 22.96 -2.55
CA TYR A 134 1.79 23.28 -3.90
C TYR A 134 0.59 23.69 -4.76
N GLY A 135 0.60 24.91 -5.31
CA GLY A 135 -0.58 25.52 -5.93
C GLY A 135 -1.77 25.59 -4.95
N ARG A 136 -2.92 25.04 -5.36
CA ARG A 136 -4.09 24.86 -4.50
C ARG A 136 -4.02 23.58 -3.64
N TRP A 137 -3.04 22.70 -3.86
CA TRP A 137 -2.94 21.46 -3.09
C TRP A 137 -2.37 21.75 -1.72
N ILE A 138 -3.03 21.35 -0.63
CA ILE A 138 -2.53 21.41 0.74
C ILE A 138 -2.87 20.09 1.44
N VAL A 139 -1.91 19.40 2.05
CA VAL A 139 -2.17 18.23 2.91
C VAL A 139 -1.32 18.35 4.17
N VAL A 140 -1.93 18.07 5.33
CA VAL A 140 -1.20 17.87 6.60
C VAL A 140 -1.68 16.54 7.18
N LYS A 141 -0.81 15.54 7.19
CA LYS A 141 -1.01 14.25 7.86
C LYS A 141 0.15 14.08 8.83
N ARG A 142 -0.13 14.24 10.12
CA ARG A 142 0.90 14.24 11.16
C ARG A 142 0.39 13.62 12.45
N LEU A 143 1.31 13.00 13.18
CA LEU A 143 1.09 12.42 14.50
C LEU A 143 2.40 12.55 15.28
N ILE A 144 2.32 13.12 16.48
CA ILE A 144 3.38 12.99 17.49
C ILE A 144 3.19 11.64 18.15
N ILE A 145 4.28 10.90 18.29
CA ILE A 145 4.28 9.55 18.84
C ILE A 145 4.82 9.62 20.25
N ASP A 146 4.05 9.11 21.19
CA ASP A 146 4.41 8.90 22.58
C ASP A 146 4.23 7.42 22.97
N GLU A 147 4.52 7.10 24.24
CA GLU A 147 4.42 5.75 24.78
C GLU A 147 2.98 5.19 24.79
N LYS A 148 1.97 6.06 24.70
CA LYS A 148 0.55 5.70 24.72
C LYS A 148 -0.04 5.60 23.31
N THR A 149 0.69 6.04 22.29
CA THR A 149 0.24 6.07 20.91
C THR A 149 0.09 4.65 20.38
N PRO A 150 -1.12 4.20 20.00
CA PRO A 150 -1.32 2.86 19.45
C PRO A 150 -0.50 2.68 18.18
N MET A 151 0.25 1.58 18.07
CA MET A 151 1.04 1.29 16.86
C MET A 151 0.13 1.23 15.63
N LEU A 152 -1.10 0.75 15.81
CA LEU A 152 -2.09 0.65 14.75
C LEU A 152 -2.57 2.03 14.23
N ASP A 153 -2.53 3.09 15.04
CA ASP A 153 -2.83 4.45 14.58
C ASP A 153 -1.68 5.02 13.73
N ILE A 154 -0.43 4.66 14.06
CA ILE A 154 0.72 4.93 13.20
C ILE A 154 0.54 4.20 11.85
N ALA A 155 0.18 2.91 11.87
CA ALA A 155 -0.12 2.15 10.66
C ALA A 155 -1.22 2.83 9.83
N ARG A 156 -2.34 3.23 10.45
CA ARG A 156 -3.44 3.95 9.78
C ARG A 156 -2.94 5.22 9.10
N LEU A 157 -2.14 6.03 9.79
CA LEU A 157 -1.59 7.25 9.22
C LEU A 157 -0.66 6.97 8.03
N LEU A 158 0.19 5.96 8.12
CA LEU A 158 1.09 5.54 7.02
C LEU A 158 0.29 5.08 5.79
N ALA A 159 -0.74 4.24 5.97
CA ALA A 159 -1.65 3.85 4.89
C ALA A 159 -2.36 5.07 4.28
N SER A 160 -2.80 6.01 5.12
CA SER A 160 -3.46 7.23 4.64
C SER A 160 -2.49 8.12 3.84
N ILE A 161 -1.23 8.25 4.27
CA ILE A 161 -0.20 8.95 3.50
C ILE A 161 0.01 8.28 2.15
N ASN A 162 0.06 6.94 2.11
CA ASN A 162 0.16 6.18 0.87
C ASN A 162 -1.02 6.45 -0.07
N GLU A 163 -2.26 6.41 0.42
CA GLU A 163 -3.46 6.73 -0.39
C GLU A 163 -3.37 8.13 -1.01
N THR A 164 -2.87 9.13 -0.25
CA THR A 164 -2.65 10.48 -0.81
C THR A 164 -1.56 10.48 -1.88
N ALA A 165 -0.45 9.78 -1.65
CA ALA A 165 0.64 9.71 -2.62
C ALA A 165 0.17 9.05 -3.92
N VAL A 166 -0.44 7.87 -3.85
CA VAL A 166 -1.00 7.13 -4.99
C VAL A 166 -2.02 7.97 -5.75
N ASN A 167 -2.91 8.70 -5.06
CA ASN A 167 -3.89 9.54 -5.74
C ASN A 167 -3.27 10.78 -6.39
N LYS A 168 -2.20 11.35 -5.84
CA LYS A 168 -1.62 12.57 -6.37
C LYS A 168 -0.56 12.39 -7.43
N ILE A 169 0.13 11.26 -7.44
CA ILE A 169 1.05 10.92 -8.54
C ILE A 169 0.27 10.94 -9.86
N GLN A 170 -0.87 10.24 -9.96
CA GLN A 170 -1.68 10.19 -11.19
C GLN A 170 -2.13 11.58 -11.66
N GLU A 171 -2.46 12.49 -10.74
CA GLU A 171 -2.88 13.85 -11.11
C GLU A 171 -1.72 14.69 -11.64
N PHE A 172 -0.55 14.66 -10.96
CA PHE A 172 0.60 15.48 -11.34
C PHE A 172 1.19 15.06 -12.68
N VAL A 173 1.28 13.76 -12.95
CA VAL A 173 1.82 13.25 -14.22
C VAL A 173 0.73 12.90 -15.25
N ARG A 174 -0.54 13.22 -14.96
CA ARG A 174 -1.69 13.05 -15.85
C ARG A 174 -1.82 11.63 -16.42
N ILE A 175 -1.77 10.64 -15.54
CA ILE A 175 -1.95 9.24 -15.90
C ILE A 175 -3.35 9.03 -16.48
N ASP A 176 -3.45 8.39 -17.65
CA ASP A 176 -4.72 8.02 -18.26
C ASP A 176 -5.34 6.79 -17.57
N MET A 177 -5.91 7.01 -16.38
CA MET A 177 -6.58 5.95 -15.63
C MET A 177 -7.75 5.33 -16.40
N SER A 178 -8.45 6.12 -17.22
CA SER A 178 -9.55 5.64 -18.05
C SER A 178 -9.05 4.64 -19.10
N GLY A 179 -7.94 4.95 -19.77
CA GLY A 179 -7.30 4.03 -20.72
C GLY A 179 -6.81 2.75 -20.05
N ILE A 180 -6.22 2.84 -18.85
CA ILE A 180 -5.83 1.65 -18.07
C ILE A 180 -7.05 0.80 -17.71
N GLU A 181 -8.13 1.41 -17.21
CA GLU A 181 -9.35 0.69 -16.84
C GLU A 181 -10.02 0.03 -18.05
N GLU A 182 -10.06 0.72 -19.20
CA GLU A 182 -10.59 0.19 -20.45
C GLU A 182 -9.78 -1.01 -20.95
N HIS A 183 -8.45 -0.98 -20.83
CA HIS A 183 -7.59 -2.10 -21.19
C HIS A 183 -7.95 -3.39 -20.45
N PHE A 184 -8.48 -3.29 -19.21
CA PHE A 184 -8.93 -4.43 -18.41
C PHE A 184 -10.45 -4.56 -18.31
N SER A 185 -11.24 -3.90 -19.17
CA SER A 185 -12.70 -3.80 -19.06
C SER A 185 -13.42 -5.15 -19.25
N GLU A 186 -12.83 -6.06 -20.04
CA GLU A 186 -13.34 -7.41 -20.26
C GLU A 186 -13.35 -8.27 -18.97
N PHE A 187 -12.55 -7.89 -17.98
CA PHE A 187 -12.47 -8.55 -16.68
C PHE A 187 -13.28 -7.77 -15.63
N LYS A 188 -14.16 -8.46 -14.89
CA LYS A 188 -14.94 -7.86 -13.78
C LYS A 188 -14.61 -8.46 -12.41
N LYS A 189 -14.90 -9.75 -12.24
CA LYS A 189 -14.64 -10.49 -11.00
C LYS A 189 -14.03 -11.84 -11.36
N VAL A 190 -12.72 -11.83 -11.59
CA VAL A 190 -11.97 -12.99 -12.06
C VAL A 190 -11.91 -14.05 -10.96
N ARG A 191 -12.32 -15.28 -11.31
CA ARG A 191 -12.35 -16.39 -10.35
C ARG A 191 -11.70 -17.69 -10.81
N LYS A 192 -11.75 -18.01 -12.10
CA LYS A 192 -11.23 -19.27 -12.61
C LYS A 192 -9.74 -19.15 -12.95
N GLY A 193 -9.01 -20.27 -12.90
CA GLY A 193 -7.58 -20.27 -13.24
C GLY A 193 -7.30 -19.79 -14.66
N GLU A 194 -8.13 -20.22 -15.62
CA GLU A 194 -8.05 -19.78 -17.03
C GLU A 194 -8.18 -18.25 -17.19
N ASP A 195 -9.12 -17.63 -16.44
CA ASP A 195 -9.34 -16.19 -16.49
C ASP A 195 -8.21 -15.42 -15.81
N ILE A 196 -7.57 -16.00 -14.78
CA ILE A 196 -6.38 -15.43 -14.14
C ILE A 196 -5.21 -15.42 -15.13
N ALA A 197 -4.98 -16.52 -15.85
CA ALA A 197 -3.92 -16.58 -16.86
C ALA A 197 -4.15 -15.54 -17.97
N LYS A 198 -5.37 -15.44 -18.49
CA LYS A 198 -5.74 -14.40 -19.48
C LYS A 198 -5.54 -12.98 -18.95
N LEU A 199 -5.89 -12.74 -17.68
CA LEU A 199 -5.70 -11.44 -17.04
C LEU A 199 -4.20 -11.09 -16.92
N VAL A 200 -3.36 -12.07 -16.58
CA VAL A 200 -1.89 -11.88 -16.51
C VAL A 200 -1.30 -11.62 -17.89
N GLU A 201 -1.72 -12.36 -18.92
CA GLU A 201 -1.31 -12.07 -20.31
C GLU A 201 -1.74 -10.67 -20.73
N LYS A 202 -2.98 -10.27 -20.44
CA LYS A 202 -3.47 -8.93 -20.71
C LYS A 202 -2.62 -7.85 -20.03
N PHE A 203 -2.16 -8.10 -18.81
CA PHE A 203 -1.24 -7.21 -18.11
C PHE A 203 0.14 -7.16 -18.78
N ARG A 204 0.69 -8.29 -19.23
CA ARG A 204 1.96 -8.33 -19.98
C ARG A 204 1.91 -7.58 -21.31
N GLU A 205 0.73 -7.55 -21.95
CA GLU A 205 0.48 -6.80 -23.18
C GLU A 205 0.30 -5.29 -22.95
N PHE A 206 0.10 -4.85 -21.71
CA PHE A 206 -0.09 -3.44 -21.39
C PHE A 206 1.19 -2.65 -21.68
N LYS A 207 1.08 -1.63 -22.53
CA LYS A 207 2.20 -0.73 -22.87
C LYS A 207 1.95 0.63 -22.24
N GLY A 208 2.80 0.99 -21.29
CA GLY A 208 2.79 2.30 -20.64
C GLY A 208 4.15 2.60 -20.01
N SER A 209 4.32 3.81 -19.52
CA SER A 209 5.44 4.22 -18.68
C SER A 209 5.49 3.42 -17.37
N ASP A 210 6.62 3.41 -16.69
CA ASP A 210 6.79 2.72 -15.39
C ASP A 210 5.72 3.13 -14.35
N LEU A 211 5.31 4.40 -14.38
CA LEU A 211 4.22 4.90 -13.53
C LEU A 211 2.87 4.29 -13.92
N GLU A 212 2.53 4.29 -15.21
CA GLU A 212 1.29 3.68 -15.72
C GLU A 212 1.24 2.18 -15.43
N VAL A 213 2.35 1.47 -15.59
CA VAL A 213 2.43 0.03 -15.30
C VAL A 213 2.15 -0.23 -13.81
N ARG A 214 2.66 0.60 -12.89
CA ARG A 214 2.33 0.50 -11.47
C ARG A 214 0.83 0.68 -11.20
N TYR A 215 0.14 1.56 -11.92
CA TYR A 215 -1.32 1.68 -11.83
C TYR A 215 -2.06 0.51 -12.48
N ALA A 216 -1.56 -0.01 -13.60
CA ALA A 216 -2.10 -1.20 -14.25
C ALA A 216 -2.06 -2.42 -13.31
N VAL A 217 -1.03 -2.55 -12.45
CA VAL A 217 -1.00 -3.57 -11.39
C VAL A 217 -2.21 -3.42 -10.45
N ASN A 218 -2.53 -2.21 -10.00
CA ASN A 218 -3.69 -1.98 -9.13
C ASN A 218 -5.00 -2.33 -9.82
N VAL A 219 -5.17 -1.93 -11.09
CA VAL A 219 -6.38 -2.23 -11.86
C VAL A 219 -6.52 -3.75 -12.08
N MET A 220 -5.45 -4.43 -12.49
CA MET A 220 -5.42 -5.89 -12.65
C MET A 220 -5.79 -6.60 -11.34
N LEU A 221 -5.13 -6.27 -10.23
CA LEU A 221 -5.39 -6.88 -8.93
C LEU A 221 -6.81 -6.62 -8.42
N SER A 222 -7.39 -5.45 -8.75
CA SER A 222 -8.78 -5.13 -8.39
C SER A 222 -9.78 -6.14 -8.99
N LYS A 223 -9.52 -6.66 -10.20
CA LYS A 223 -10.36 -7.68 -10.84
C LYS A 223 -10.39 -9.01 -10.07
N LEU A 224 -9.39 -9.22 -9.20
CA LEU A 224 -9.25 -10.39 -8.32
C LEU A 224 -9.69 -10.10 -6.88
N ASN A 225 -10.17 -8.88 -6.59
CA ASN A 225 -10.43 -8.38 -5.24
C ASN A 225 -9.17 -8.48 -4.34
N LEU A 226 -8.05 -8.06 -4.91
CA LEU A 226 -6.74 -7.92 -4.27
C LEU A 226 -6.29 -6.46 -4.34
N THR A 227 -5.40 -6.08 -3.43
CA THR A 227 -4.72 -4.78 -3.42
C THR A 227 -3.32 -4.96 -2.83
N ILE A 228 -2.39 -4.10 -3.25
CA ILE A 228 -1.04 -3.97 -2.67
C ILE A 228 -0.88 -2.68 -1.86
N ASP A 229 -1.95 -1.88 -1.79
CA ASP A 229 -2.07 -0.65 -1.02
C ASP A 229 -3.06 -0.92 0.12
N PRO A 230 -2.59 -1.01 1.39
CA PRO A 230 -3.44 -1.30 2.54
C PRO A 230 -4.52 -0.21 2.77
N PRO A 231 -5.79 -0.59 3.00
CA PRO A 231 -6.88 0.38 3.14
C PRO A 231 -6.85 1.07 4.50
N ALA A 232 -6.56 2.37 4.54
CA ALA A 232 -6.49 3.13 5.80
C ALA A 232 -7.83 3.15 6.54
N LYS A 233 -8.93 3.21 5.77
CA LYS A 233 -10.31 3.19 6.29
C LYS A 233 -10.65 1.95 7.13
N ASN A 234 -10.00 0.82 6.87
CA ASN A 234 -10.23 -0.39 7.65
C ASN A 234 -9.60 -0.28 9.04
N LEU A 235 -8.40 0.31 9.14
CA LEU A 235 -7.72 0.59 10.40
C LEU A 235 -8.43 1.69 11.18
N GLU A 236 -8.90 2.74 10.51
CA GLU A 236 -9.74 3.80 11.08
C GLU A 236 -11.01 3.22 11.74
N LYS A 237 -11.80 2.46 10.99
CA LYS A 237 -13.01 1.80 11.51
C LYS A 237 -12.75 0.80 12.63
N TYR A 238 -11.56 0.19 12.65
CA TYR A 238 -11.16 -0.70 13.72
C TYR A 238 -10.91 0.10 15.00
N LEU A 239 -10.09 1.15 14.91
CA LEU A 239 -9.73 2.03 16.03
C LEU A 239 -10.96 2.73 16.63
N GLU A 240 -11.92 3.15 15.81
CA GLU A 240 -13.18 3.75 16.25
C GLU A 240 -14.07 2.82 17.09
N LYS A 241 -13.94 1.50 16.91
CA LYS A 241 -14.85 0.51 17.48
C LYS A 241 -14.21 -0.36 18.56
N ALA A 242 -12.89 -0.46 18.54
CA ALA A 242 -12.12 -1.23 19.51
C ALA A 242 -11.72 -0.38 20.74
N GLY A 243 -11.71 0.95 20.59
CA GLY A 243 -11.60 1.90 21.70
C GLY A 243 -12.95 2.16 22.37
#